data_AF-A0A6B3ID56-F1
#
_entry.id   AF-A0A6B3ID56-F1
#
_cell.length_a   1.000
_cell.length_b   1.000
_cell.length_c   1.000
_cell.angle_alpha   90.00
_cell.angle_beta   90.00
_cell.angle_gamma   90.00
#
_symmetry.space_group_name_H-M   'P 1'
#
loop_
_entity.id
_entity.type
_entity.pdbx_description
1 polymer ?
#
loop_
_entity_poly.entity_id
_entity_poly.type
_entity_poly.pdbx_seq_one_letter_code
_entity_poly.pdbx_strand_id
1 'polypeptide(L)'
;DGVSGTVTAPGPVVDTRRSFTVSAWAKADPEAGISAVLAQDGTVISGVMLWYNAPDRTWRFGMPRADGPDWNVDQVISRTQAVPGVWTRLTGVHDAVAG
;
A
#
# COMPACT_ATOMS: atom_id res chain seq x y z
N ASP A 1 8.32 -21.02 -6.97
CA ASP A 1 7.91 -20.16 -8.09
C ASP A 1 6.56 -19.51 -7.77
N GLY A 2 6.56 -18.58 -6.81
CA GLY A 2 5.35 -17.85 -6.42
C GLY A 2 5.03 -16.76 -7.44
N VAL A 3 4.29 -17.13 -8.49
CA VAL A 3 3.85 -16.21 -9.56
C VAL A 3 2.75 -15.26 -9.07
N SER A 4 2.02 -15.65 -8.02
CA SER A 4 1.10 -14.78 -7.27
C SER A 4 0.68 -15.51 -6.00
N GLY A 5 0.84 -14.87 -4.84
CA GLY A 5 0.42 -15.42 -3.55
C GLY A 5 -0.21 -14.32 -2.72
N THR A 6 -1.48 -14.47 -2.38
CA THR A 6 -2.19 -13.56 -1.49
C THR A 6 -2.40 -14.25 -0.15
N VAL A 7 -2.10 -13.56 0.94
CA VAL A 7 -2.44 -14.01 2.29
C VAL A 7 -3.52 -13.07 2.81
N THR A 8 -4.68 -13.64 3.17
CA THR A 8 -5.82 -12.88 3.68
C THR A 8 -6.04 -13.21 5.16
N ALA A 9 -6.20 -12.18 5.99
CA ALA A 9 -6.62 -12.34 7.38
C ALA A 9 -8.16 -12.31 7.49
N PRO A 10 -8.79 -12.98 8.46
CA PRO A 10 -10.25 -13.11 8.56
C PRO A 10 -10.98 -11.83 8.99
N GLY A 11 -10.27 -10.71 9.16
CA GLY A 11 -10.84 -9.43 9.58
C GLY A 11 -9.83 -8.29 9.48
N PRO A 12 -10.26 -7.04 9.77
CA PRO A 12 -9.38 -5.88 9.73
C PRO A 12 -8.23 -6.08 10.72
N VAL A 13 -7.01 -5.92 10.21
CA VAL A 13 -5.77 -6.07 10.99
C VAL A 13 -5.33 -4.72 11.57
N VAL A 14 -5.75 -3.61 10.95
CA VAL A 14 -5.45 -2.25 11.41
C VAL A 14 -6.72 -1.43 11.67
N ASP A 15 -6.79 -0.75 12.82
CA ASP A 15 -7.78 0.28 13.10
C ASP A 15 -7.27 1.61 12.53
N THR A 16 -7.82 2.00 11.38
CA THR A 16 -7.39 3.21 10.64
C THR A 16 -7.73 4.52 11.35
N ARG A 17 -8.45 4.47 12.46
CA ARG A 17 -8.74 5.63 13.32
C ARG A 17 -7.63 5.94 14.32
N ARG A 18 -6.62 5.09 14.41
CA ARG A 18 -5.50 5.19 15.35
C ARG A 18 -4.18 5.19 14.58
N SER A 19 -3.11 5.63 15.22
CA SER A 19 -1.78 5.51 14.64
C SER A 19 -1.40 4.02 14.48
N PHE A 20 -0.83 3.65 13.34
CA PHE A 20 -0.38 2.30 13.04
C PHE A 20 0.84 2.29 12.10
N THR A 21 1.56 1.17 12.10
CA THR A 21 2.70 0.94 11.22
C THR A 21 2.54 -0.39 10.51
N VAL A 22 2.79 -0.43 9.21
CA VAL A 22 2.87 -1.66 8.42
C VAL A 22 4.28 -1.83 7.87
N SER A 23 4.74 -3.07 7.73
CA SER A 23 6.03 -3.39 7.11
C SER A 23 5.94 -4.63 6.26
N ALA A 24 6.53 -4.59 5.06
CA ALA A 24 6.58 -5.71 4.14
C ALA A 24 7.89 -5.69 3.34
N TRP A 25 8.35 -6.87 2.92
CA TRP A 25 9.32 -6.98 1.84
C TRP A 25 8.57 -7.10 0.52
N ALA A 26 8.97 -6.34 -0.49
CA ALA A 26 8.40 -6.39 -1.82
C ALA A 26 9.49 -6.34 -2.88
N LYS A 27 9.23 -6.95 -4.03
CA LYS A 27 10.11 -6.93 -5.21
C LYS A 27 9.31 -6.34 -6.36
N ALA A 28 9.74 -5.19 -6.88
CA ALA A 28 9.02 -4.50 -7.95
C ALA A 28 9.17 -5.25 -9.28
N ASP A 29 8.05 -5.36 -10.00
CA ASP A 29 7.96 -5.83 -11.38
C ASP A 29 7.51 -4.66 -12.26
N PRO A 30 8.34 -4.19 -13.22
CA PRO A 30 8.03 -3.03 -14.03
C PRO A 30 6.89 -3.29 -15.02
N GLU A 31 6.50 -4.55 -15.25
CA GLU A 31 5.40 -4.94 -16.15
C GLU A 31 4.07 -5.13 -15.39
N ALA A 32 4.08 -5.13 -14.06
CA ALA A 32 2.90 -5.40 -13.23
C ALA A 32 1.91 -4.22 -13.10
N GLY A 33 2.17 -3.08 -13.75
CA GLY A 33 1.31 -1.90 -13.65
C GLY A 33 1.22 -1.36 -12.21
N ILE A 34 0.03 -0.94 -11.80
CA ILE A 34 -0.24 -0.54 -10.41
C ILE A 34 -0.59 -1.81 -9.62
N SER A 35 0.20 -2.15 -8.60
CA SER A 35 0.10 -3.42 -7.89
C SER A 35 0.17 -3.24 -6.38
N ALA A 36 -0.81 -3.78 -5.66
CA ALA A 36 -0.84 -3.75 -4.20
C ALA A 36 0.16 -4.77 -3.60
N VAL A 37 0.93 -4.31 -2.61
CA VAL A 37 1.78 -5.16 -1.75
C VAL A 37 1.02 -5.56 -0.50
N LEU A 38 0.29 -4.60 0.08
CA LEU A 38 -0.57 -4.78 1.24
C LEU A 38 -1.78 -3.88 1.06
N ALA A 39 -2.96 -4.42 1.32
CA ALA A 39 -4.19 -3.65 1.40
C ALA A 39 -5.05 -4.20 2.54
N GLN A 40 -5.80 -3.31 3.19
CA GLN A 40 -6.94 -3.70 4.00
C GLN A 40 -8.20 -3.32 3.25
N ASP A 41 -9.01 -4.31 2.90
CA ASP A 41 -10.23 -4.10 2.14
C ASP A 41 -11.22 -3.19 2.89
N GLY A 42 -11.87 -2.33 2.13
CA GLY A 42 -13.10 -1.64 2.53
C GLY A 42 -14.29 -2.20 1.76
N THR A 43 -15.41 -1.50 1.77
CA THR A 43 -16.62 -1.91 1.03
C THR A 43 -16.49 -1.59 -0.45
N VAL A 44 -15.92 -0.43 -0.80
CA VAL A 44 -15.74 0.06 -2.17
C VAL A 44 -14.27 0.25 -2.50
N ILE A 45 -13.49 0.82 -1.58
CA ILE A 45 -12.05 1.06 -1.72
C ILE A 45 -11.29 0.58 -0.48
N SER A 46 -10.08 0.04 -0.66
CA SER A 46 -9.24 -0.38 0.46
C SER A 46 -8.92 0.80 1.39
N GLY A 47 -9.19 0.63 2.69
CA GLY A 47 -9.00 1.67 3.71
C GLY A 47 -7.53 1.98 4.01
N VAL A 48 -6.62 1.06 3.68
CA VAL A 48 -5.16 1.25 3.73
C VAL A 48 -4.54 0.54 2.55
N MET A 49 -3.58 1.18 1.89
CA MET A 49 -2.85 0.61 0.76
C MET A 49 -1.35 0.91 0.87
N LEU A 50 -0.53 -0.11 0.61
CA LEU A 50 0.88 -0.01 0.24
C LEU A 50 1.03 -0.63 -1.14
N TRP A 51 1.50 0.12 -2.13
CA TRP A 51 1.52 -0.35 -3.52
C TRP A 51 2.74 0.14 -4.31
N TYR A 52 3.00 -0.58 -5.40
CA TYR A 52 3.93 -0.17 -6.45
C TYR A 52 3.17 0.56 -7.55
N ASN A 53 3.67 1.72 -7.98
CA ASN A 53 3.18 2.44 -9.14
C ASN A 53 4.20 2.32 -10.27
N ALA A 54 4.06 1.32 -11.15
CA ALA A 54 4.98 1.10 -12.25
C ALA A 54 5.22 2.32 -13.15
N PRO A 55 4.21 3.17 -13.50
CA PRO A 55 4.42 4.29 -14.41
C PRO A 55 5.53 5.27 -14.02
N ASP A 56 5.73 5.52 -12.73
CA ASP A 56 6.81 6.39 -12.22
C ASP A 56 7.84 5.64 -11.35
N ARG A 57 7.69 4.31 -11.25
CA ARG A 57 8.48 3.39 -10.44
C ARG A 57 8.56 3.80 -8.97
N THR A 58 7.48 4.30 -8.39
CA THR A 58 7.45 4.69 -6.96
C THR A 58 6.73 3.66 -6.08
N TRP A 59 7.14 3.59 -4.83
CA TRP A 59 6.35 2.97 -3.77
C TRP A 59 5.45 4.02 -3.15
N ARG A 60 4.21 3.65 -2.84
CA ARG A 60 3.23 4.57 -2.28
C ARG A 60 2.49 3.94 -1.12
N PHE A 61 2.19 4.74 -0.11
CA PHE A 61 1.39 4.36 1.04
C PHE A 61 0.33 5.42 1.26
N GLY A 62 -0.91 5.01 1.52
CA GLY A 62 -2.00 5.96 1.62
C GLY A 62 -3.32 5.34 2.05
N MET A 63 -4.27 6.23 2.33
CA MET A 63 -5.62 5.91 2.77
C MET A 63 -6.62 6.83 2.06
N PRO A 64 -7.76 6.32 1.58
CA PRO A 64 -8.83 7.16 1.07
C PRO A 64 -9.48 7.95 2.23
N ARG A 65 -9.95 9.16 1.94
CA ARG A 65 -10.67 9.99 2.92
C ARG A 65 -12.05 9.44 3.28
N ALA A 66 -12.64 8.64 2.40
CA ALA A 66 -13.91 7.97 2.60
C ALA A 66 -13.96 6.65 1.83
N ASP A 67 -14.75 5.70 2.31
CA ASP A 67 -15.08 4.50 1.55
C ASP A 67 -16.14 4.84 0.49
N GLY A 68 -15.70 5.02 -0.74
CA GLY A 68 -16.52 5.47 -1.85
C GLY A 68 -15.85 5.26 -3.20
N PRO A 69 -16.54 5.56 -4.31
CA PRO A 69 -16.04 5.30 -5.66
C PRO A 69 -14.95 6.29 -6.11
N ASP A 70 -14.80 7.41 -5.39
CA ASP A 70 -13.86 8.47 -5.75
C ASP A 70 -12.43 8.14 -5.30
N TRP A 71 -11.45 8.44 -6.15
CA TRP A 71 -10.04 8.31 -5.80
C TRP A 71 -9.52 9.54 -5.03
N ASN A 72 -9.96 9.69 -3.79
CA ASN A 72 -9.56 10.77 -2.86
C ASN A 72 -8.58 10.25 -1.79
N VAL A 73 -7.41 9.79 -2.23
CA VAL A 73 -6.40 9.13 -1.38
C VAL A 73 -5.37 10.14 -0.86
N ASP A 74 -5.28 10.27 0.46
CA ASP A 74 -4.15 10.92 1.12
C ASP A 74 -2.98 9.92 1.12
N GLN A 75 -1.91 10.28 0.41
CA GLN A 75 -0.80 9.36 0.14
C GLN A 75 0.55 10.05 0.28
N VAL A 76 1.56 9.24 0.59
CA VAL A 76 2.97 9.58 0.49
C VAL A 76 3.61 8.77 -0.64
N ILE A 77 4.54 9.41 -1.35
CA ILE A 77 5.27 8.81 -2.47
C ILE A 77 6.74 8.70 -2.06
N SER A 78 7.36 7.54 -2.34
CA SER A 78 8.79 7.35 -2.08
C SER A 78 9.63 8.39 -2.82
N ARG A 79 10.63 8.95 -2.15
CA ARG A 79 11.56 9.93 -2.76
C ARG A 79 12.49 9.31 -3.78
N THR A 80 12.76 8.02 -3.64
CA THR A 80 13.56 7.22 -4.56
C THR A 80 12.67 6.30 -5.37
N GLN A 81 13.05 6.07 -6.62
CA GLN A 81 12.42 5.06 -7.45
C GLN A 81 12.79 3.67 -6.94
N ALA A 82 11.85 2.74 -7.05
CA ALA A 82 12.11 1.32 -6.88
C ALA A 82 13.09 0.83 -7.95
N VAL A 83 13.96 -0.08 -7.56
CA VAL A 83 14.80 -0.82 -8.50
C VAL A 83 14.07 -2.14 -8.83
N PRO A 84 13.61 -2.33 -10.08
CA PRO A 84 13.02 -3.57 -10.54
C PRO A 84 13.87 -4.79 -10.18
N GLY A 85 13.21 -5.87 -9.77
CA GLY A 85 13.92 -7.11 -9.48
C GLY A 85 14.72 -7.13 -8.17
N VAL A 86 14.64 -6.09 -7.34
CA VAL A 86 15.35 -6.01 -6.05
C VAL A 86 14.35 -6.03 -4.89
N TRP A 87 14.58 -6.93 -3.92
CA TRP A 87 13.81 -6.94 -2.67
C TRP A 87 14.07 -5.66 -1.88
N THR A 88 13.00 -4.96 -1.56
CA THR A 88 12.99 -3.71 -0.80
C THR A 88 12.12 -3.88 0.43
N ARG A 89 12.62 -3.48 1.60
CA ARG A 89 11.80 -3.40 2.82
C ARG A 89 11.08 -2.07 2.84
N LEU A 90 9.77 -2.13 2.92
CA LEU A 90 8.87 -0.99 2.95
C LEU A 90 8.26 -0.87 4.34
N THR A 91 8.20 0.35 4.86
CA THR A 91 7.52 0.67 6.11
C THR A 91 6.63 1.89 5.88
N GLY A 92 5.33 1.72 6.09
CA GLY A 92 4.35 2.81 6.08
C GLY A 92 3.90 3.12 7.49
N VAL A 93 3.84 4.40 7.85
CA VAL A 93 3.39 4.87 9.16
C VAL A 93 2.23 5.83 8.94
N HIS A 94 1.12 5.56 9.62
CA HIS A 94 0.03 6.51 9.78
C HIS A 94 0.03 7.01 11.22
N ASP A 95 0.03 8.33 11.40
CA ASP A 95 -0.09 8.97 12.70
C ASP A 95 -1.40 9.78 12.75
N ALA A 96 -2.32 9.34 13.60
CA ALA A 96 -3.66 9.93 13.73
C ALA A 96 -3.67 11.25 14.54
N VAL A 97 -2.57 11.60 15.24
CA VAL A 97 -2.49 12.81 16.08
C VAL A 97 -1.84 13.98 15.33
N ALA A 98 -1.02 13.70 14.32
CA ALA A 98 -0.30 14.69 13.52
C ALA A 98 -1.05 15.11 12.23
N GLY A 99 -2.35 14.79 12.14
CA GLY A 99 -3.21 15.07 10.98
C GLY A 99 -3.39 16.55 10.68
#